data_AF-A0A2R6L7R3-F1
#
_entry.id   AF-A0A2R6L7R3-F1
#
_cell.length_a   1.000
_cell.length_b   1.000
_cell.length_c   1.000
_cell.angle_alpha   90.00
_cell.angle_beta   90.00
_cell.angle_gamma   90.00
#
_symmetry.space_group_name_H-M   'P 1'
#
loop_
_entity.id
_entity.type
_entity.pdbx_description
1 polymer ?
#
loop_
_entity_poly.entity_id
_entity_poly.type
_entity_poly.pdbx_seq_one_letter_code
_entity_poly.pdbx_strand_id
1 'polypeptide(L)'
;MSGPISEGDTGSVDAYDLLNHPLRHRVLLELPNHDNPVRLPVLADGIRSSEIPGGGATRHDDTADSDAVEIELHHSHLPKLAAAGWIEYDSETRTI
;
A
#
# COMPACT_ATOMS: atom_id res chain seq x y z
N MET A 1 27.54 -5.46 -36.82
CA MET A 1 28.09 -4.75 -35.64
C MET A 1 26.92 -4.01 -34.98
N SER A 2 26.08 -4.73 -34.22
CA SER A 2 25.01 -4.11 -33.42
C SER A 2 25.41 -4.26 -31.96
N GLY A 3 25.54 -3.14 -31.26
CA GLY A 3 26.01 -3.08 -29.88
C GLY A 3 25.04 -3.75 -28.90
N PRO A 4 25.51 -4.09 -27.69
CA PRO A 4 24.65 -4.62 -26.65
C PRO A 4 23.72 -3.49 -26.18
N ILE A 5 22.42 -3.75 -26.22
CA ILE A 5 21.44 -2.99 -25.44
C ILE A 5 21.73 -3.27 -23.97
N SER A 6 22.57 -2.43 -23.38
CA SER A 6 22.78 -2.37 -21.94
C SER A 6 21.62 -1.61 -21.31
N GLU A 7 21.22 -2.07 -20.12
CA GLU A 7 20.43 -1.32 -19.12
C GLU A 7 18.92 -1.30 -19.34
N GLY A 8 18.31 -2.49 -19.21
CA GLY A 8 16.99 -2.55 -18.57
C GLY A 8 17.19 -2.22 -17.10
N ASP A 9 17.00 -0.95 -16.75
CA ASP A 9 16.86 -0.44 -15.39
C ASP A 9 15.81 -1.27 -14.64
N THR A 10 16.25 -2.24 -13.84
CA THR A 10 15.35 -3.12 -13.09
C THR A 10 14.60 -2.39 -11.97
N GLY A 11 14.93 -1.13 -11.68
CA GLY A 11 14.19 -0.30 -10.73
C GLY A 11 12.76 0.02 -11.19
N SER A 12 12.53 0.19 -12.49
CA SER A 12 11.19 0.53 -13.00
C SER A 12 10.19 -0.63 -12.94
N VAL A 13 10.65 -1.89 -13.00
CA VAL A 13 9.76 -3.07 -12.97
C VAL A 13 9.38 -3.41 -11.53
N ASP A 14 10.32 -3.26 -10.59
CA ASP A 14 10.07 -3.39 -9.15
C ASP A 14 9.10 -2.30 -8.65
N ALA A 15 9.23 -1.04 -9.12
CA ALA A 15 8.31 0.03 -8.75
C ALA A 15 6.89 -0.21 -9.30
N TYR A 16 6.76 -0.73 -10.52
CA TYR A 16 5.45 -1.03 -11.09
C TYR A 16 4.78 -2.22 -10.39
N ASP A 17 5.51 -3.30 -10.11
CA ASP A 17 5.00 -4.43 -9.33
C ASP A 17 4.65 -4.00 -7.89
N LEU A 18 5.46 -3.08 -7.33
CA LEU A 18 5.18 -2.46 -6.05
C LEU A 18 3.85 -1.67 -6.09
N LEU A 19 3.61 -0.87 -7.14
CA LEU A 19 2.39 -0.06 -7.27
C LEU A 19 1.17 -0.86 -7.72
N ASN A 20 1.34 -2.03 -8.34
CA ASN A 20 0.24 -2.85 -8.84
C ASN A 20 -0.55 -3.58 -7.75
N HIS A 21 -0.14 -3.47 -6.48
CA HIS A 21 -0.91 -4.04 -5.37
C HIS A 21 -2.09 -3.14 -5.02
N PRO A 22 -3.35 -3.61 -5.11
CA PRO A 22 -4.55 -2.76 -4.96
C PRO A 22 -4.60 -2.05 -3.60
N LEU A 23 -4.14 -2.71 -2.52
CA LEU A 23 -4.08 -2.08 -1.19
C LEU A 23 -3.06 -0.93 -1.11
N ARG A 24 -1.90 -1.03 -1.77
CA ARG A 24 -0.88 0.04 -1.75
C ARG A 24 -1.37 1.26 -2.53
N HIS A 25 -2.03 1.03 -3.66
CA HIS A 25 -2.64 2.11 -4.43
C HIS A 25 -3.72 2.83 -3.61
N ARG A 26 -4.53 2.10 -2.84
CA ARG A 26 -5.52 2.70 -1.94
C ARG A 26 -4.93 3.52 -0.81
N VAL A 27 -3.86 3.03 -0.18
CA VAL A 27 -3.11 3.81 0.82
C VAL A 27 -2.72 5.15 0.22
N LEU A 28 -2.15 5.16 -0.99
CA LEU A 28 -1.73 6.40 -1.66
C LEU A 28 -2.91 7.31 -2.05
N LEU A 29 -4.08 6.75 -2.37
CA LEU A 29 -5.29 7.52 -2.65
C LEU A 29 -5.93 8.11 -1.39
N GLU A 30 -5.86 7.41 -0.26
CA GLU A 30 -6.51 7.83 0.99
C GLU A 30 -5.65 8.79 1.80
N LEU A 31 -4.32 8.72 1.73
CA LEU A 31 -3.42 9.65 2.42
C LEU A 31 -3.76 11.14 2.22
N PRO A 32 -4.01 11.66 1.01
CA PRO A 32 -4.38 13.07 0.83
C PRO A 32 -5.76 13.43 1.40
N ASN A 33 -6.60 12.45 1.76
CA ASN A 33 -7.91 12.68 2.39
C ASN A 33 -7.80 12.80 3.92
N HIS A 34 -6.63 12.57 4.50
CA HIS A 34 -6.37 12.64 5.94
C HIS A 34 -5.33 13.71 6.29
N ASP A 35 -5.44 14.28 7.49
CA ASP A 35 -4.39 15.13 8.05
C ASP A 35 -3.17 14.28 8.45
N ASN A 36 -1.97 14.68 7.99
CA ASN A 36 -0.73 14.00 8.33
C ASN A 36 -0.15 14.52 9.66
N PRO A 37 0.28 13.65 10.61
CA PRO A 37 0.33 12.19 10.50
C PRO A 37 -1.01 11.49 10.80
N VAL A 38 -1.37 10.51 9.96
CA VAL A 38 -2.56 9.67 10.11
C VAL A 38 -2.21 8.38 10.86
N ARG A 39 -3.10 7.93 11.76
CA ARG A 39 -2.93 6.64 12.43
C ARG A 39 -3.33 5.50 11.49
N LEU A 40 -2.55 4.44 11.49
CA LEU A 40 -2.81 3.21 10.73
C LEU A 40 -4.26 2.69 10.87
N PRO A 41 -4.85 2.54 12.08
CA PRO A 41 -6.23 2.07 12.20
C PRO A 41 -7.25 3.01 11.55
N VAL A 42 -7.01 4.33 11.57
CA VAL A 42 -7.90 5.31 10.92
C VAL A 42 -7.80 5.21 9.41
N LEU A 43 -6.58 5.05 8.87
CA LEU A 43 -6.38 4.85 7.45
C LEU A 43 -6.98 3.52 6.97
N ALA A 44 -6.80 2.43 7.72
CA ALA A 44 -7.38 1.13 7.40
C ALA A 44 -8.92 1.18 7.37
N ASP A 45 -9.52 1.93 8.30
CA ASP A 45 -10.97 2.18 8.34
C ASP A 45 -11.45 2.98 7.13
N GLY A 46 -10.71 4.02 6.72
CA GLY A 46 -10.96 4.80 5.52
C GLY A 46 -10.91 3.95 4.25
N ILE A 47 -9.84 3.16 4.09
CA ILE A 47 -9.66 2.24 2.95
C ILE A 47 -10.84 1.26 2.85
N ARG A 48 -11.30 0.71 3.97
CA ARG A 48 -12.45 -0.22 4.01
C ARG A 48 -13.76 0.49 3.71
N SER A 49 -13.95 1.72 4.19
CA SER A 49 -15.14 2.52 3.91
C SER A 49 -15.21 2.96 2.45
N SER A 50 -14.05 3.14 1.82
CA SER A 50 -13.88 3.50 0.40
C SER A 50 -13.94 2.29 -0.55
N GLU A 51 -13.99 1.05 -0.03
CA GLU A 51 -14.28 -0.14 -0.81
C GLU A 51 -15.67 -0.03 -1.43
N ILE A 52 -15.73 0.18 -2.75
CA ILE A 52 -16.99 0.10 -3.49
C ILE A 52 -17.45 -1.37 -3.39
N PRO A 53 -18.64 -1.65 -2.82
CA PRO A 53 -19.14 -3.02 -2.70
C PRO A 53 -19.30 -3.61 -4.10
N GLY A 54 -18.37 -4.48 -4.50
CA GLY A 54 -18.34 -5.12 -5.83
C GLY A 54 -16.98 -5.14 -6.54
N GLY A 55 -15.96 -4.48 -6.00
CA GLY A 55 -14.64 -4.36 -6.63
C GLY A 55 -13.63 -5.44 -6.23
N GLY A 56 -13.90 -6.72 -6.50
CA GLY A 56 -12.88 -7.76 -6.72
C GLY A 56 -11.69 -7.84 -5.75
N ALA A 57 -11.91 -7.73 -4.44
CA ALA A 57 -10.98 -8.33 -3.48
C ALA A 57 -11.18 -9.84 -3.55
N THR A 58 -10.12 -10.59 -3.82
CA THR A 58 -10.07 -12.04 -3.61
C THR A 58 -10.70 -12.35 -2.27
N ARG A 59 -11.80 -13.14 -2.29
CA ARG A 59 -12.55 -13.60 -1.11
C ARG A 59 -11.63 -13.87 0.08
N HIS A 60 -11.47 -12.88 0.94
CA HIS A 60 -11.09 -13.08 2.32
C HIS A 60 -12.24 -12.45 3.10
N ASP A 61 -13.18 -13.34 3.46
CA ASP A 61 -14.23 -13.20 4.45
C ASP A 61 -14.57 -11.75 4.89
N ASP A 62 -15.64 -11.18 4.30
CA ASP A 62 -16.22 -9.84 4.52
C ASP A 62 -16.62 -9.51 5.99
N THR A 63 -16.23 -10.32 6.96
CA THR A 63 -16.57 -10.17 8.38
C THR A 63 -15.40 -10.32 9.35
N ALA A 64 -14.20 -10.68 8.87
CA ALA A 64 -12.98 -10.77 9.66
C ALA A 64 -11.89 -10.02 8.88
N ASP A 65 -11.20 -9.02 9.39
CA ASP A 65 -10.98 -8.58 10.75
C ASP A 65 -10.33 -7.20 10.54
N SER A 66 -10.75 -6.13 11.21
CA SER A 66 -10.08 -4.83 11.03
C SER A 66 -8.59 -4.95 11.39
N ASP A 67 -8.30 -5.84 12.34
CA ASP A 67 -6.96 -6.26 12.71
C ASP A 67 -6.23 -6.97 11.57
N ALA A 68 -6.88 -7.78 10.73
CA ALA A 68 -6.20 -8.47 9.62
C ALA A 68 -5.69 -7.48 8.56
N VAL A 69 -6.50 -6.49 8.18
CA VAL A 69 -6.10 -5.44 7.25
C VAL A 69 -5.00 -4.57 7.85
N GLU A 70 -5.12 -4.21 9.14
CA GLU A 70 -4.06 -3.49 9.86
C GLU A 70 -2.74 -4.28 9.88
N ILE A 71 -2.80 -5.58 10.20
CA ILE A 71 -1.65 -6.49 10.24
C ILE A 71 -0.98 -6.57 8.86
N GLU A 72 -1.76 -6.79 7.78
CA GLU A 72 -1.19 -6.85 6.43
C GLU A 72 -0.57 -5.52 5.99
N LEU A 73 -1.23 -4.40 6.29
CA LEU A 73 -0.68 -3.07 6.01
C LEU A 73 0.62 -2.84 6.78
N HIS A 74 0.62 -3.10 8.09
CA HIS A 74 1.76 -2.92 8.97
C HIS A 74 2.97 -3.78 8.57
N HIS A 75 2.77 -5.04 8.23
CA HIS A 75 3.86 -5.98 7.99
C HIS A 75 4.32 -6.05 6.52
N SER A 76 3.41 -5.86 5.57
CA SER A 76 3.69 -6.14 4.15
C SER A 76 3.67 -4.91 3.26
N HIS A 77 2.73 -3.98 3.46
CA HIS A 77 2.50 -2.91 2.49
C HIS A 77 3.23 -1.62 2.86
N LEU A 78 3.05 -1.12 4.09
CA LEU A 78 3.63 0.15 4.53
C LEU A 78 5.16 0.09 4.61
N PRO A 79 5.80 -0.97 5.14
CA PRO A 79 7.26 -1.05 5.15
C PRO A 79 7.85 -1.06 3.75
N LYS A 80 7.18 -1.70 2.78
CA LYS A 80 7.64 -1.71 1.37
C LYS A 80 7.46 -0.35 0.69
N LEU A 81 6.35 0.35 0.98
CA LEU A 81 6.13 1.71 0.48
C LEU A 81 7.14 2.70 1.07
N ALA A 82 7.43 2.59 2.36
CA ALA A 82 8.43 3.40 3.04
C ALA A 82 9.85 3.11 2.56
N ALA A 83 10.21 1.83 2.38
CA ALA A 83 11.50 1.45 1.81
C ALA A 83 11.71 1.97 0.38
N ALA A 84 10.62 2.12 -0.38
CA ALA A 84 10.63 2.71 -1.70
C ALA A 84 10.52 4.26 -1.69
N GLY A 85 10.38 4.89 -0.52
CA GLY A 85 10.36 6.35 -0.35
C GLY A 85 9.03 7.03 -0.74
N TRP A 86 7.94 6.28 -0.85
CA TRP A 86 6.63 6.83 -1.23
C TRP A 86 5.86 7.43 -0.06
N ILE A 87 6.09 6.91 1.15
CA ILE A 87 5.47 7.34 2.40
C ILE A 87 6.53 7.36 3.50
N GLU A 88 6.30 8.15 4.55
CA GLU A 88 7.04 7.99 5.80
C GLU A 88 6.19 7.12 6.72
N TYR A 89 6.68 5.94 7.10
CA TYR A 89 5.94 5.05 7.99
C TYR A 89 6.70 4.82 9.29
N ASP A 90 6.08 5.15 10.41
CA ASP A 90 6.59 4.88 11.75
C ASP A 90 5.91 3.64 12.34
N SER A 91 6.65 2.53 12.41
CA SER A 91 6.13 1.26 12.91
C SER A 91 5.92 1.23 14.43
N GLU A 92 6.62 2.09 15.18
CA GLU A 92 6.55 2.14 16.65
C GLU A 92 5.23 2.79 17.10
N THR A 93 4.86 3.88 16.44
CA THR A 93 3.65 4.68 16.70
C THR A 93 2.48 4.31 15.78
N ARG A 94 2.75 3.48 14.76
CA ARG A 94 1.80 3.08 13.70
C ARG A 94 1.18 4.29 13.01
N THR A 95 2.02 5.26 12.64
CA THR A 95 1.59 6.47 11.91
C THR A 95 2.27 6.58 10.56
N ILE A 96 1.57 7.24 9.64
CA ILE A 96 2.02 7.60 8.29
C ILE A 96 1.90 9.12 8.17
#